data_AF-A0A1V6SD81-F1
#
_entry.id   AF-A0A1V6SD81-F1
#
_cell.length_a   1.000
_cell.length_b   1.000
_cell.length_c   1.000
_cell.angle_alpha   90.00
_cell.angle_beta   90.00
_cell.angle_gamma   90.00
#
_symmetry.space_group_name_H-M   'P 1'
#
loop_
_entity.id
_entity.type
_entity.pdbx_description
1 polymer ?
#
loop_
_entity_poly.entity_id
_entity_poly.type
_entity_poly.pdbx_seq_one_letter_code
_entity_poly.pdbx_strand_id
1 'polypeptide(L)'
;MPEAETRHTLTTEPFQPILKVLADVERDDPKFAFSAARLVGLYRRLWGSCVSKNIDGQKLQQSNQILKQAGTHLLKDKNGLRLRHDKQLSRLRFFERGLESSRGRLTRVLDDWRSPFQTQSGRAAGHGKRRVKDCIF
;
A
#
# COMPACT_ATOMS: atom_id res chain seq x y z
N MET A 1 25.44 1.98 22.21
CA MET A 1 26.74 1.44 21.76
C MET A 1 26.80 1.53 20.24
N PRO A 2 27.70 2.32 19.67
CA PRO A 2 27.91 2.38 18.22
C PRO A 2 28.25 0.99 17.65
N GLU A 3 27.76 0.71 16.46
CA GLU A 3 27.85 -0.60 15.80
C GLU A 3 29.29 -1.03 15.47
N ALA A 4 30.20 -0.07 15.31
CA ALA A 4 31.62 -0.33 15.20
C ALA A 4 32.16 -0.94 16.50
N GLU A 5 31.73 -0.42 17.65
CA GLU A 5 32.18 -0.87 18.96
C GLU A 5 31.67 -2.29 19.26
N THR A 6 30.42 -2.60 18.91
CA THR A 6 29.91 -3.97 19.04
C THR A 6 30.63 -4.97 18.12
N ARG A 7 30.93 -4.59 16.87
CA ARG A 7 31.77 -5.40 15.96
C ARG A 7 33.16 -5.63 16.55
N HIS A 8 33.79 -4.60 17.09
CA HIS A 8 35.14 -4.68 17.65
C HIS A 8 35.20 -5.56 18.90
N THR A 9 34.23 -5.46 19.80
CA THR A 9 34.14 -6.32 20.98
C THR A 9 33.95 -7.78 20.59
N LEU A 10 32.97 -8.08 19.74
CA LEU A 10 32.67 -9.46 19.29
C LEU A 10 33.83 -10.11 18.51
N THR A 11 34.73 -9.32 17.92
CA THR A 11 35.88 -9.84 17.15
C THR A 11 37.16 -9.96 17.96
N THR A 12 37.25 -9.31 19.12
CA THR A 12 38.50 -9.18 19.87
C THR A 12 38.45 -9.87 21.22
N GLU A 13 37.28 -9.88 21.87
CA GLU A 13 37.06 -10.54 23.16
C GLU A 13 37.27 -12.07 23.11
N PRO A 14 36.77 -12.82 22.10
CA PRO A 14 36.93 -14.27 22.05
C PRO A 14 38.38 -14.75 21.93
N PHE A 15 39.27 -13.86 21.47
CA PHE A 15 40.67 -14.18 21.21
C PHE A 15 41.60 -13.78 22.37
N GLN A 16 41.13 -13.05 23.38
CA GLN A 16 41.97 -12.64 24.51
C GLN A 16 42.68 -13.81 25.21
N PRO A 17 42.02 -14.96 25.48
CA PRO A 17 42.68 -16.08 26.15
C PRO A 17 43.81 -16.69 25.32
N ILE A 18 43.58 -16.89 24.02
CA ILE A 18 44.57 -17.55 23.15
C ILE A 18 45.77 -16.63 22.88
N LEU A 19 45.57 -15.32 22.86
CA LEU A 19 46.65 -14.34 22.74
C LEU A 19 47.55 -14.33 23.98
N LYS A 20 46.99 -14.55 25.18
CA LYS A 20 47.79 -14.73 26.41
C LYS A 20 48.64 -15.99 26.36
N VAL A 21 48.04 -17.12 25.99
CA VAL A 21 48.76 -18.40 25.84
C VAL A 21 49.86 -18.29 24.79
N LEU A 22 49.62 -17.61 23.67
CA LEU A 22 50.64 -17.37 22.63
C LEU A 22 51.83 -16.58 23.17
N ALA A 23 51.60 -15.58 24.03
CA ALA A 23 52.68 -14.80 24.63
C ALA A 23 53.54 -15.64 25.59
N ASP A 24 52.92 -16.54 26.36
CA ASP A 24 53.65 -17.47 27.24
C ASP A 24 54.49 -18.45 26.40
N VAL A 25 53.91 -18.99 25.32
CA VAL A 25 54.58 -19.93 24.42
C VAL A 25 55.71 -19.28 23.62
N GLU A 26 55.60 -18.00 23.26
CA GLU A 26 56.67 -17.26 22.58
C GLU A 26 57.96 -17.19 23.40
N ARG A 27 57.84 -17.17 24.74
CA ARG A 27 58.98 -17.19 25.65
C ARG A 27 59.69 -18.56 25.67
N ASP A 28 58.94 -19.63 25.54
CA ASP A 28 59.44 -21.00 25.72
C ASP A 28 59.83 -21.67 24.37
N ASP A 29 59.07 -21.44 23.30
CA ASP A 29 59.34 -21.88 21.92
C ASP A 29 58.86 -20.85 20.87
N PRO A 30 59.72 -19.92 20.45
CA PRO A 30 59.34 -18.87 19.51
C PRO A 30 58.99 -19.38 18.11
N LYS A 31 59.51 -20.53 17.67
CA LYS A 31 59.21 -21.09 16.34
C LYS A 31 57.79 -21.67 16.30
N PHE A 32 57.41 -22.37 17.36
CA PHE A 32 56.05 -22.86 17.52
C PHE A 32 55.06 -21.70 17.72
N ALA A 33 55.40 -20.71 18.55
CA ALA A 33 54.57 -19.52 18.78
C ALA A 33 54.25 -18.77 17.47
N PHE A 34 55.24 -18.59 16.59
CA PHE A 34 55.03 -17.95 15.29
C PHE A 34 54.02 -18.72 14.40
N SER A 35 54.16 -20.05 14.36
CA SER A 35 53.27 -20.91 13.57
C SER A 35 51.83 -20.87 14.12
N ALA A 36 51.68 -20.92 15.44
CA ALA A 36 50.40 -20.82 16.12
C ALA A 36 49.77 -19.43 15.96
N ALA A 37 50.56 -18.35 16.08
CA ALA A 37 50.11 -16.97 15.87
C ALA A 37 49.59 -16.75 14.45
N ARG A 38 50.24 -17.33 13.44
CA ARG A 38 49.78 -17.28 12.04
C ARG A 38 48.41 -17.94 11.87
N LEU A 39 48.19 -19.09 12.48
CA LEU A 39 46.89 -19.79 12.48
C LEU A 39 45.80 -18.96 13.18
N VAL A 40 46.10 -18.45 14.38
CA VAL A 40 45.18 -17.60 15.15
C VAL A 40 44.82 -16.33 14.38
N GLY A 41 45.79 -15.71 13.69
CA GLY A 41 45.57 -14.54 12.85
C GLY A 41 44.63 -14.81 11.67
N LEU A 42 44.75 -15.97 11.01
CA LEU A 42 43.83 -16.37 9.94
C LEU A 42 42.41 -16.61 10.48
N TYR A 43 42.29 -17.32 11.60
CA TYR A 43 40.98 -17.59 12.21
C TYR A 43 40.30 -16.31 12.69
N ARG A 44 41.04 -15.36 13.27
CA ARG A 44 40.52 -14.05 13.70
C ARG A 44 39.95 -13.24 12.53
N ARG A 45 40.59 -13.28 11.36
CA ARG A 45 40.08 -12.60 10.15
C ARG A 45 38.79 -13.25 9.64
N LEU A 46 38.74 -14.58 9.61
CA LEU A 46 37.53 -15.31 9.22
C LEU A 46 36.38 -15.04 10.19
N TRP A 47 36.65 -15.07 11.49
CA TRP A 47 35.69 -14.71 12.54
C TRP A 47 35.16 -13.29 12.36
N GLY A 48 36.04 -12.31 12.10
CA GLY A 48 35.64 -10.94 11.81
C GLY A 48 34.70 -10.81 10.61
N SER A 49 34.96 -11.55 9.54
CA SER A 49 34.06 -11.61 8.38
C SER A 49 32.71 -12.24 8.73
N CYS A 50 32.72 -13.33 9.50
CA CYS A 50 31.51 -14.03 9.95
C CYS A 50 30.61 -13.12 10.82
N VAL A 51 31.20 -12.45 11.81
CA VAL A 51 30.50 -11.51 12.70
C VAL A 51 29.90 -10.35 11.90
N SER A 52 30.65 -9.77 10.96
CA SER A 52 30.12 -8.68 10.12
C SER A 52 28.92 -9.14 9.30
N LYS A 53 29.04 -10.26 8.58
CA LYS A 53 27.94 -10.82 7.77
C LYS A 53 26.72 -11.17 8.62
N ASN A 54 26.94 -11.65 9.84
CA ASN A 54 25.85 -11.95 10.77
C ASN A 54 25.09 -10.67 11.19
N ILE A 55 25.81 -9.61 11.57
CA ILE A 55 25.18 -8.32 11.94
C ILE A 55 24.42 -7.73 10.75
N ASP A 56 25.02 -7.74 9.57
CA ASP A 56 24.38 -7.24 8.35
C ASP A 56 23.15 -8.08 7.99
N GLY A 57 23.23 -9.41 8.18
CA GLY A 57 22.10 -10.33 8.03
C GLY A 57 20.96 -10.05 9.02
N GLN A 58 21.27 -9.80 10.29
CA GLN A 58 20.27 -9.42 11.30
C GLN A 58 19.56 -8.12 10.93
N LYS A 59 20.30 -7.10 10.49
CA LYS A 59 19.73 -5.83 10.02
C LYS A 59 18.83 -6.00 8.80
N LEU A 60 19.26 -6.83 7.86
CA LEU A 60 18.48 -7.14 6.68
C LEU A 60 17.18 -7.85 7.07
N GLN A 61 17.24 -8.80 8.01
CA GLN A 61 16.08 -9.51 8.52
C GLN A 61 15.09 -8.57 9.22
N GLN A 62 15.58 -7.66 10.07
CA GLN A 62 14.76 -6.64 10.73
C GLN A 62 14.07 -5.73 9.70
N SER A 63 14.83 -5.22 8.72
CA SER A 63 14.28 -4.41 7.63
C SER A 63 13.22 -5.16 6.82
N ASN A 64 13.45 -6.45 6.54
CA ASN A 64 12.50 -7.30 5.83
C ASN A 64 11.20 -7.50 6.62
N GLN A 65 11.28 -7.65 7.94
CA GLN A 65 10.12 -7.75 8.81
C GLN A 65 9.29 -6.45 8.82
N ILE A 66 9.95 -5.30 8.94
CA ILE A 66 9.29 -3.98 8.85
C ILE A 66 8.59 -3.83 7.50
N LEU A 67 9.28 -4.19 6.41
CA LEU A 67 8.71 -4.10 5.07
C LEU A 67 7.50 -5.02 4.89
N LYS A 68 7.54 -6.25 5.42
CA LYS A 68 6.41 -7.18 5.41
C LYS A 68 5.21 -6.63 6.16
N GLN A 69 5.44 -6.04 7.34
CA GLN A 69 4.37 -5.41 8.12
C GLN A 69 3.76 -4.22 7.36
N ALA A 70 4.59 -3.32 6.82
CA ALA A 70 4.12 -2.22 5.98
C ALA A 70 3.30 -2.70 4.77
N GLY A 71 3.75 -3.76 4.10
CA GLY A 71 3.03 -4.40 3.00
C GLY A 71 1.65 -4.92 3.40
N THR A 72 1.53 -5.54 4.57
CA THR A 72 0.23 -6.00 5.09
C THR A 72 -0.73 -4.84 5.38
N HIS A 73 -0.21 -3.72 5.92
CA HIS A 73 -1.00 -2.52 6.17
C HIS A 73 -1.51 -1.90 4.85
N LEU A 74 -0.62 -1.71 3.88
CA LEU A 74 -0.98 -1.16 2.57
C LEU A 74 -2.00 -2.04 1.84
N LEU A 75 -1.91 -3.36 1.97
CA LEU A 75 -2.88 -4.28 1.40
C LEU A 75 -4.28 -4.08 2.03
N LYS A 76 -4.34 -3.90 3.35
CA LYS A 76 -5.59 -3.61 4.08
C LYS A 76 -6.19 -2.28 3.62
N ASP A 77 -5.37 -1.25 3.51
CA ASP A 77 -5.82 0.08 3.05
C ASP A 77 -6.33 0.04 1.62
N LYS A 78 -5.59 -0.62 0.71
CA LYS A 78 -6.00 -0.83 -0.68
C LYS A 78 -7.37 -1.51 -0.76
N ASN A 79 -7.57 -2.58 0.02
CA ASN A 79 -8.82 -3.32 0.03
C ASN A 79 -9.97 -2.47 0.61
N GLY A 80 -9.70 -1.71 1.67
CA GLY A 80 -10.66 -0.76 2.23
C GLY A 80 -11.07 0.33 1.24
N LEU A 81 -10.10 0.90 0.51
CA LEU A 81 -10.36 1.90 -0.51
C LEU A 81 -11.19 1.34 -1.67
N ARG A 82 -10.83 0.14 -2.15
CA ARG A 82 -11.59 -0.56 -3.19
C ARG A 82 -13.04 -0.78 -2.78
N LEU A 83 -13.27 -1.25 -1.56
CA LEU A 83 -14.63 -1.44 -1.03
C LEU A 83 -15.43 -0.13 -1.01
N ARG A 84 -14.81 0.98 -0.59
CA ARG A 84 -15.48 2.29 -0.61
C ARG A 84 -15.78 2.75 -2.04
N HIS A 85 -14.87 2.53 -2.98
CA HIS A 85 -15.06 2.83 -4.39
C HIS A 85 -16.24 2.05 -4.98
N ASP A 86 -16.28 0.73 -4.77
CA ASP A 86 -17.36 -0.14 -5.26
C ASP A 86 -18.73 0.26 -4.68
N LYS A 87 -18.76 0.70 -3.40
CA LYS A 87 -19.97 1.23 -2.77
C LYS A 87 -20.44 2.52 -3.45
N GLN A 88 -19.54 3.45 -3.78
CA GLN A 88 -19.92 4.68 -4.48
C GLN A 88 -20.40 4.39 -5.90
N LEU A 89 -19.75 3.48 -6.62
CA LEU A 89 -20.22 3.04 -7.94
C LEU A 89 -21.62 2.45 -7.88
N SER A 90 -21.90 1.62 -6.87
CA SER A 90 -23.23 1.03 -6.67
C SER A 90 -24.30 2.10 -6.42
N ARG A 91 -23.98 3.13 -5.63
CA ARG A 91 -24.87 4.28 -5.39
C ARG A 91 -25.09 5.10 -6.67
N LEU A 92 -24.03 5.37 -7.42
CA LEU A 92 -24.12 6.14 -8.66
C LEU A 92 -25.04 5.44 -9.67
N ARG A 93 -24.85 4.14 -9.90
CA ARG A 93 -25.72 3.33 -10.78
C ARG A 93 -27.17 3.28 -10.29
N PHE A 94 -27.39 3.30 -8.99
CA PHE A 94 -28.74 3.39 -8.43
C PHE A 94 -29.40 4.72 -8.80
N PHE A 95 -28.71 5.85 -8.60
CA PHE A 95 -29.24 7.16 -8.97
C PHE A 95 -29.46 7.30 -10.47
N GLU A 96 -28.53 6.83 -11.29
CA GLU A 96 -28.65 6.83 -12.74
C GLU A 96 -29.93 6.11 -13.21
N ARG A 97 -30.20 4.91 -12.69
CA ARG A 97 -31.46 4.20 -12.98
C ARG A 97 -32.68 4.94 -12.49
N GLY A 98 -32.62 5.54 -11.31
CA GLY A 98 -33.72 6.34 -10.75
C GLY A 98 -34.05 7.55 -11.61
N LEU A 99 -33.01 8.26 -12.09
CA LEU A 99 -33.13 9.41 -12.98
C LEU A 99 -33.65 9.02 -14.36
N GLU A 100 -33.17 7.91 -14.92
CA GLU A 100 -33.66 7.40 -16.20
C GLU A 100 -35.14 7.03 -16.11
N SER A 101 -35.53 6.40 -14.99
CA SER A 101 -36.93 6.05 -14.72
C SER A 101 -37.81 7.29 -14.53
N SER A 102 -37.34 8.31 -13.80
CA SER A 102 -38.11 9.55 -13.62
C SER A 102 -38.24 10.32 -14.93
N ARG A 103 -37.18 10.38 -15.74
CA ARG A 103 -37.20 10.96 -17.09
C ARG A 103 -38.23 10.27 -17.96
N GLY A 104 -38.21 8.93 -18.03
CA GLY A 104 -39.19 8.17 -18.82
C GLY A 104 -40.63 8.41 -18.37
N ARG A 105 -40.90 8.55 -17.06
CA ARG A 105 -42.24 8.91 -16.56
C ARG A 105 -42.64 10.33 -16.93
N LEU A 106 -41.74 11.30 -16.77
CA LEU A 106 -42.00 12.70 -17.12
C LEU A 106 -42.31 12.85 -18.61
N THR A 107 -41.57 12.17 -19.49
CA THR A 107 -41.84 12.17 -20.94
C THR A 107 -43.28 11.71 -21.23
N ARG A 108 -43.72 10.60 -20.62
CA ARG A 108 -45.11 10.11 -20.81
C ARG A 108 -46.16 11.11 -20.35
N VAL A 109 -45.98 11.71 -19.16
CA VAL A 109 -46.90 12.73 -18.65
C VAL A 109 -46.98 13.94 -19.58
N LEU A 110 -45.83 14.37 -20.13
CA LEU A 110 -45.78 15.46 -21.08
C LEU A 110 -46.48 15.10 -22.41
N ASP A 111 -46.30 13.88 -22.91
CA ASP A 111 -46.96 13.39 -24.12
C ASP A 111 -48.49 13.33 -23.93
N ASP A 112 -48.95 12.78 -22.80
CA ASP A 112 -50.37 12.71 -22.44
C ASP A 112 -50.99 14.11 -22.34
N TRP A 113 -50.29 15.06 -21.71
CA TRP A 113 -50.71 16.46 -21.63
C TRP A 113 -50.81 17.13 -23.01
N ARG A 114 -49.93 16.76 -23.95
CA ARG A 114 -49.86 17.35 -25.28
C ARG A 114 -50.90 16.76 -26.25
N SER A 115 -51.38 15.55 -25.99
CA SER A 115 -52.40 14.83 -26.77
C SER A 115 -53.71 15.61 -27.04
N PRO A 116 -54.37 16.25 -26.05
CA PRO A 116 -55.59 17.01 -26.30
C PRO A 116 -55.38 18.24 -27.21
N PHE A 117 -54.19 18.84 -27.21
CA PHE A 117 -53.88 20.01 -28.02
C PHE A 117 -53.53 19.67 -29.48
N GLN A 118 -52.97 18.48 -29.74
CA GLN A 118 -52.68 18.03 -31.11
C GLN A 118 -53.95 17.55 -31.84
N THR A 119 -54.88 16.93 -31.11
CA THR A 119 -56.15 16.45 -31.66
C THR A 119 -57.11 17.59 -32.00
N GLN A 120 -56.97 18.76 -31.38
CA GLN A 120 -57.75 19.97 -31.73
C GLN A 120 -57.21 20.70 -32.97
N SER A 121 -55.90 20.63 -33.26
CA SER A 121 -55.32 21.27 -34.45
C SER A 121 -55.71 20.56 -35.76
N GLY A 122 -55.87 19.22 -35.73
CA GLY A 122 -56.34 18.44 -36.89
C GLY A 122 -57.85 18.53 -37.17
N ARG A 123 -58.65 19.09 -36.25
CA ARG A 123 -60.11 19.29 -36.43
C ARG A 123 -60.50 20.75 -36.70
N ALA A 124 -59.56 21.69 -36.68
CA ALA A 124 -59.84 23.12 -36.87
C ALA A 124 -59.71 23.62 -38.33
N ALA A 125 -59.60 22.74 -39.32
CA ALA A 125 -59.84 23.07 -40.73
C ALA A 125 -61.34 22.89 -41.05
N GLY A 126 -62.21 23.57 -40.31
CA GLY A 126 -63.64 23.44 -40.48
C GLY A 126 -64.40 24.18 -39.40
N HIS A 127 -64.99 25.31 -39.78
CA HIS A 127 -66.00 26.07 -39.05
C HIS A 127 -65.56 26.96 -37.87
N GLY A 128 -65.69 28.27 -38.14
CA GLY A 128 -66.68 29.05 -37.39
C GLY A 128 -66.12 30.04 -36.38
N LYS A 129 -66.01 31.30 -36.82
CA LYS A 129 -66.06 32.51 -36.01
C LYS A 129 -66.94 32.29 -34.76
N ARG A 130 -66.35 32.29 -33.57
CA ARG A 130 -67.08 32.58 -32.33
C ARG A 130 -66.37 33.65 -31.52
N ARG A 131 -67.20 34.63 -31.15
CA ARG A 131 -66.89 35.91 -30.52
C ARG A 131 -66.31 35.70 -29.12
N VAL A 132 -65.38 36.57 -28.76
CA VAL A 132 -64.97 36.84 -27.38
C VAL A 132 -66.09 37.64 -26.69
N LYS A 133 -66.68 37.03 -25.66
CA LYS A 133 -67.61 37.56 -24.65
C LYS A 133 -67.64 36.49 -23.54
N ASP A 134 -67.44 36.69 -22.25
CA ASP A 134 -67.33 37.85 -21.37
C ASP A 134 -66.51 37.37 -20.14
N CYS A 135 -65.68 38.23 -19.56
CA CYS A 135 -65.16 38.04 -18.20
C CYS A 135 -66.01 38.90 -17.25
N ILE A 136 -66.80 38.28 -16.38
CA ILE A 136 -67.32 38.89 -15.15
C ILE A 136 -67.32 37.80 -14.06
N PHE A 137 -66.30 37.81 -13.20
CA PHE A 137 -66.33 38.04 -11.75
C PHE A 137 -64.95 37.74 -11.17
#